data_AF-A0A1Q7BH83-F1
#
_entry.id   AF-A0A1Q7BH83-F1
#
_cell.length_a   1.000
_cell.length_b   1.000
_cell.length_c   1.000
_cell.angle_alpha   90.00
_cell.angle_beta   90.00
_cell.angle_gamma   90.00
#
_symmetry.space_group_name_H-M   'P 1'
#
loop_
_entity.id
_entity.type
_entity.pdbx_description
1 polymer ?
#
loop_
_entity_poly.entity_id
_entity_poly.type
_entity_poly.pdbx_seq_one_letter_code
_entity_poly.pdbx_strand_id
1 'polypeptide(L)'
;MSKQTAAVLAPAALAPECCTPLATAPLSDAQAGTLAPMFKALGDPVRLRLLSLIASTTELCVCELTGAFELSGPTISHHLRVLREAGLVDCERRGTWVYYWARPEALRQLSALLDCA
;
A
#
# COMPACT_ATOMS: atom_id res chain seq x y z
N MET A 1 -22.12 27.41 19.71
CA MET A 1 -23.37 26.98 19.05
C MET A 1 -23.32 27.49 17.61
N SER A 2 -23.67 26.64 16.62
CA SER A 2 -23.47 26.79 15.16
C SER A 2 -22.03 26.49 14.71
N LYS A 3 -21.62 25.25 14.39
CA LYS A 3 -22.01 24.33 13.28
C LYS A 3 -22.01 25.01 11.91
N GLN A 4 -20.95 24.77 11.11
CA GLN A 4 -21.04 24.36 9.70
C GLN A 4 -19.67 23.82 9.24
N THR A 5 -19.46 22.50 9.18
CA THR A 5 -19.69 21.59 8.03
C THR A 5 -18.66 21.81 6.91
N ALA A 6 -17.51 21.14 7.04
CA ALA A 6 -16.58 20.94 5.95
C ALA A 6 -17.17 19.92 4.97
N ALA A 7 -17.30 20.32 3.71
CA ALA A 7 -17.66 19.44 2.62
C ALA A 7 -16.58 18.37 2.46
N VAL A 8 -16.98 17.10 2.60
CA VAL A 8 -16.15 15.95 2.24
C VAL A 8 -16.10 15.90 0.72
N LEU A 9 -14.99 16.40 0.15
CA LEU A 9 -14.64 16.13 -1.22
C LEU A 9 -14.19 14.66 -1.28
N ALA A 10 -15.03 13.79 -1.85
CA ALA A 10 -14.63 12.44 -2.19
C ALA A 10 -13.46 12.51 -3.18
N PRO A 11 -12.31 11.86 -2.93
CA PRO A 11 -11.28 11.76 -3.96
C PRO A 11 -11.82 10.87 -5.08
N ALA A 12 -11.87 11.47 -6.26
CA ALA A 12 -12.25 10.84 -7.52
C ALA A 12 -11.51 9.51 -7.70
N ALA A 13 -12.28 8.49 -8.09
CA ALA A 13 -11.74 7.23 -8.57
C ALA A 13 -10.80 7.50 -9.74
N LEU A 14 -9.49 7.35 -9.51
CA LEU A 14 -8.49 7.42 -10.56
C LEU A 14 -8.52 6.09 -11.32
N ALA A 15 -8.90 6.13 -12.60
CA ALA A 15 -8.90 4.98 -13.49
C ALA A 15 -7.48 4.37 -13.64
N PRO A 16 -7.34 3.07 -13.91
CA PRO A 16 -6.05 2.36 -14.01
C PRO A 16 -5.29 2.59 -15.33
N GLU A 17 -5.60 3.64 -16.09
CA GLU A 17 -5.03 3.88 -17.43
C GLU A 17 -3.80 4.81 -17.38
N CYS A 18 -2.68 4.41 -16.76
CA CYS A 18 -1.55 5.35 -16.69
C CYS A 18 -0.13 4.80 -16.57
N CYS A 19 0.14 3.50 -16.73
CA CYS A 19 1.52 3.01 -16.65
C CYS A 19 1.94 2.38 -17.97
N THR A 20 2.34 3.23 -18.92
CA THR A 20 3.20 2.81 -20.03
C THR A 20 4.52 2.35 -19.43
N PRO A 21 5.15 1.29 -19.93
CA PRO A 21 6.45 0.84 -19.42
C PRO A 21 7.45 1.98 -19.35
N LEU A 22 8.32 1.96 -18.33
CA LEU A 22 9.32 3.00 -18.07
C LEU A 22 10.16 3.35 -19.31
N ALA A 23 10.31 2.42 -20.26
CA ALA A 23 11.05 2.55 -21.49
C ALA A 23 10.30 3.23 -22.66
N THR A 24 8.99 3.50 -22.54
CA THR A 24 8.16 3.97 -23.68
C THR A 24 7.99 5.48 -23.72
N ALA A 25 7.82 6.12 -22.56
CA ALA A 25 7.68 7.58 -22.46
C ALA A 25 8.14 8.06 -21.07
N PRO A 26 8.62 9.31 -20.94
CA PRO A 26 8.96 9.89 -19.63
C PRO A 26 7.73 9.95 -18.70
N LEU A 27 7.95 9.68 -17.42
CA LEU A 27 6.91 9.87 -16.39
C LEU A 27 6.63 11.36 -16.16
N SER A 28 5.36 11.69 -16.01
CA SER A 28 4.95 13.01 -15.49
C SER A 28 5.26 13.14 -14.00
N ASP A 29 5.40 14.37 -13.52
CA ASP A 29 5.61 14.67 -12.09
C ASP A 29 4.50 14.07 -11.20
N ALA A 30 3.26 14.03 -11.69
CA ALA A 30 2.13 13.44 -10.97
C ALA A 30 2.25 11.91 -10.83
N GLN A 31 2.65 11.22 -11.91
CA GLN A 31 2.90 9.78 -11.86
C GLN A 31 4.07 9.46 -10.94
N ALA A 32 5.18 10.19 -11.08
CA ALA A 32 6.36 10.03 -10.22
C ALA A 32 6.04 10.28 -8.74
N GLY A 33 5.26 11.32 -8.44
CA GLY A 33 4.81 11.64 -7.08
C GLY A 33 3.92 10.55 -6.45
N THR A 34 3.20 9.78 -7.27
CA THR A 34 2.36 8.65 -6.81
C THR A 34 3.17 7.38 -6.64
N LEU A 35 4.07 7.07 -7.57
CA LEU A 35 4.82 5.81 -7.62
C LEU A 35 6.04 5.80 -6.69
N ALA A 36 6.73 6.94 -6.53
CA ALA A 36 7.94 7.00 -5.72
C ALA A 36 7.73 6.62 -4.23
N PRO A 37 6.66 7.05 -3.54
CA PRO A 37 6.36 6.60 -2.19
C PRO A 37 6.13 5.08 -2.10
N MET A 38 5.49 4.48 -3.11
CA MET A 38 5.29 3.03 -3.18
C MET A 38 6.62 2.29 -3.28
N PHE A 39 7.49 2.66 -4.21
CA PHE A 39 8.83 2.07 -4.33
C PHE A 39 9.68 2.29 -3.08
N LYS A 40 9.62 3.47 -2.47
CA LYS A 40 10.29 3.76 -1.20
C LYS A 40 9.80 2.84 -0.07
N ALA A 41 8.50 2.55 -0.02
CA ALA A 41 7.96 1.59 0.93
C ALA A 41 8.47 0.17 0.62
N LEU A 42 8.59 -0.24 -0.63
CA LEU A 42 9.10 -1.58 -0.99
C LEU A 42 10.62 -1.74 -0.82
N GLY A 43 11.39 -0.66 -0.79
CA GLY A 43 12.85 -0.70 -0.66
C GLY A 43 13.39 -1.19 0.68
N ASP A 44 12.54 -1.66 1.60
CA ASP A 44 12.93 -2.21 2.89
C ASP A 44 12.61 -3.72 2.95
N PRO A 45 13.56 -4.55 3.39
CA PRO A 45 13.42 -6.01 3.32
C PRO A 45 12.29 -6.53 4.22
N VAL A 46 12.05 -5.91 5.37
CA VAL A 46 10.97 -6.31 6.28
C VAL A 46 9.62 -5.98 5.66
N ARG A 47 9.47 -4.76 5.11
CA ARG A 47 8.24 -4.33 4.45
C ARG A 47 7.93 -5.18 3.21
N LEU A 48 8.93 -5.50 2.40
CA LEU A 48 8.76 -6.36 1.24
C LEU A 48 8.30 -7.76 1.64
N ARG A 49 8.90 -8.33 2.69
CA ARG A 49 8.51 -9.65 3.21
C ARG A 49 7.11 -9.63 3.84
N LEU A 50 6.76 -8.58 4.58
CA LEU A 50 5.41 -8.38 5.13
C LEU A 50 4.37 -8.32 4.01
N LEU A 51 4.61 -7.51 2.98
CA LEU A 51 3.70 -7.41 1.84
C LEU A 51 3.56 -8.75 1.12
N SER A 52 4.67 -9.48 0.91
CA SER A 52 4.64 -10.81 0.28
C SER A 52 3.77 -11.80 1.07
N LEU A 53 3.90 -11.83 2.40
CA LEU A 53 3.05 -12.67 3.26
C LEU A 53 1.58 -12.29 3.16
N ILE A 54 1.27 -11.00 3.24
CA ILE A 54 -0.10 -10.49 3.13
C ILE A 54 -0.70 -10.82 1.75
N ALA A 55 0.04 -10.57 0.67
CA ALA A 55 -0.41 -10.81 -0.70
C ALA A 55 -0.56 -12.29 -1.06
N SER A 56 0.08 -13.19 -0.31
CA SER A 56 -0.04 -14.64 -0.50
C SER A 56 -1.32 -15.23 0.12
N THR A 57 -2.13 -14.42 0.78
CA THR A 57 -3.37 -14.80 1.46
C THR A 57 -4.48 -13.79 1.16
N THR A 58 -5.71 -14.07 1.58
CA THR A 58 -6.82 -13.12 1.40
C THR A 58 -6.75 -11.96 2.39
N GLU A 59 -6.45 -12.24 3.65
CA GLU A 59 -6.27 -11.26 4.73
C GLU A 59 -5.48 -11.90 5.88
N LEU A 60 -4.73 -11.11 6.66
CA LEU A 60 -3.97 -11.56 7.82
C LEU A 60 -4.20 -10.67 9.04
N CYS A 61 -4.28 -11.29 10.22
CA CYS A 61 -4.26 -10.58 11.49
C CYS A 61 -2.84 -10.08 11.80
N VAL A 62 -2.73 -8.91 12.48
CA VAL A 62 -1.46 -8.43 13.04
C VAL A 62 -0.78 -9.45 13.95
N CYS A 63 -1.57 -10.26 14.66
CA CYS A 63 -1.11 -11.31 15.55
C CYS A 63 -0.37 -12.44 14.83
N GLU A 64 -0.85 -12.84 13.66
CA GLU A 64 -0.20 -13.84 12.82
C GLU A 64 1.08 -13.27 12.18
N LEU A 65 1.04 -12.00 11.78
CA LEU A 65 2.20 -11.29 11.25
C LEU A 65 3.33 -11.23 12.28
N THR A 66 3.05 -10.91 13.55
CA THR A 66 4.08 -10.89 14.59
C THR A 66 4.74 -12.24 14.84
N GLY A 67 4.04 -13.35 14.60
CA GLY A 67 4.61 -14.70 14.74
C GLY A 67 5.62 -15.06 13.64
N ALA A 68 5.57 -14.39 12.49
CA ALA A 68 6.44 -14.67 11.34
C ALA A 68 7.79 -13.92 11.38
N PHE A 69 7.98 -13.00 12.34
CA PHE A 69 9.16 -12.15 12.44
C PHE A 69 9.69 -12.10 13.87
N GLU A 70 11.02 -12.03 14.03
CA GLU A 70 11.68 -11.75 15.32
C GLU A 70 11.66 -10.24 15.64
N LEU A 71 10.51 -9.60 15.44
CA LEU A 71 10.34 -8.16 15.61
C LEU A 71 9.27 -7.87 16.65
N SER A 72 9.42 -6.72 17.32
CA SER A 72 8.41 -6.27 18.27
C SER A 72 7.11 -5.86 17.56
N GLY A 73 5.97 -6.02 18.23
CA GLY A 73 4.67 -5.55 17.75
C GLY A 73 4.64 -4.06 17.34
N PRO A 74 5.28 -3.14 18.08
CA PRO A 74 5.44 -1.74 17.67
C PRO A 74 6.17 -1.58 16.32
N THR A 75 7.25 -2.34 16.10
CA THR A 75 8.02 -2.29 14.85
C THR A 75 7.18 -2.79 13.67
N ILE A 76 6.47 -3.91 13.82
CA ILE A 76 5.56 -4.42 12.78
C ILE A 76 4.44 -3.43 12.48
N SER A 77 3.82 -2.84 13.51
CA SER A 77 2.78 -1.82 13.35
C SER A 77 3.28 -0.59 12.58
N HIS A 78 4.53 -0.18 12.83
CA HIS A 78 5.17 0.90 12.08
C HIS A 78 5.34 0.55 10.60
N HIS A 79 5.85 -0.66 10.29
CA HIS A 79 5.98 -1.11 8.91
C HIS A 79 4.63 -1.20 8.17
N LEU A 80 3.60 -1.72 8.84
CA LEU A 80 2.24 -1.81 8.30
C LEU A 80 1.63 -0.44 8.04
N ARG A 81 1.89 0.53 8.93
CA ARG A 81 1.48 1.92 8.71
C ARG A 81 2.13 2.51 7.47
N VAL A 82 3.44 2.33 7.28
CA VAL A 82 4.16 2.82 6.09
C VAL A 82 3.61 2.19 4.81
N LEU A 83 3.37 0.88 4.80
CA LEU A 83 2.77 0.17 3.66
C LEU A 83 1.36 0.69 3.34
N ARG A 84 0.56 1.00 4.37
CA ARG A 84 -0.78 1.57 4.21
C ARG A 84 -0.73 3.01 3.68
N GLU A 85 0.15 3.84 4.23
CA GLU A 85 0.33 5.23 3.78
C GLU A 85 0.83 5.29 2.33
N ALA A 86 1.62 4.30 1.90
CA ALA A 86 2.02 4.12 0.51
C ALA A 86 0.90 3.53 -0.38
N GLY A 87 -0.25 3.17 0.18
CA GLY A 87 -1.38 2.63 -0.58
C GLY A 87 -1.19 1.20 -1.11
N LEU A 88 -0.28 0.42 -0.52
CA LEU A 88 0.01 -0.96 -0.92
C LEU A 88 -0.88 -1.99 -0.20
N VAL A 89 -1.30 -1.67 1.01
CA VAL A 89 -2.18 -2.51 1.84
C VAL A 89 -3.32 -1.69 2.40
N ASP A 90 -4.44 -2.34 2.64
CA ASP A 90 -5.56 -1.81 3.41
C ASP A 90 -5.73 -2.60 4.71
N CYS A 91 -6.53 -2.04 5.62
CA CYS A 91 -6.80 -2.69 6.90
C CYS A 91 -8.21 -2.42 7.41
N GLU A 92 -8.73 -3.37 8.18
CA GLU A 92 -10.01 -3.25 8.88
C GLU A 92 -9.89 -3.76 10.31
N ARG A 93 -10.50 -3.04 11.25
CA ARG A 93 -10.60 -3.47 12.64
C ARG A 93 -11.89 -4.26 12.85
N ARG A 94 -11.76 -5.53 13.23
CA ARG A 94 -12.86 -6.44 13.54
C ARG A 94 -12.78 -6.87 15.01
N GLY A 95 -13.53 -6.19 15.86
CA GLY A 95 -13.46 -6.35 17.32
C GLY A 95 -12.10 -5.87 17.86
N THR A 96 -11.37 -6.76 18.53
CA THR A 96 -10.05 -6.48 19.11
C THR A 96 -8.92 -6.54 18.08
N TRP A 97 -9.13 -7.20 16.94
CA TRP A 97 -8.08 -7.49 15.97
C TRP A 97 -8.14 -6.57 14.76
N VAL A 98 -6.99 -6.34 14.13
CA VAL A 98 -6.86 -5.61 12.88
C VAL A 98 -6.36 -6.58 11.81
N TYR A 99 -7.11 -6.66 10.72
CA TYR A 99 -6.81 -7.47 9.55
C TYR A 99 -6.26 -6.59 8.45
N TYR A 100 -5.27 -7.12 7.72
CA TYR A 100 -4.59 -6.46 6.61
C TYR A 100 -4.72 -7.30 5.34
N TRP A 101 -4.88 -6.64 4.20
CA TRP A 101 -4.84 -7.27 2.88
C TRP A 101 -4.10 -6.38 1.88
N ALA A 102 -3.50 -7.01 0.87
CA ALA A 102 -2.81 -6.28 -0.19
C ALA A 102 -3.84 -5.63 -1.12
N ARG A 103 -3.49 -4.48 -1.71
CA ARG A 103 -4.30 -3.81 -2.74
C ARG A 103 -3.79 -4.27 -4.12
N PRO A 104 -4.48 -5.19 -4.82
CA PRO A 104 -3.96 -5.78 -6.05
C PRO A 104 -3.76 -4.75 -7.16
N GLU A 105 -4.57 -3.70 -7.17
CA GLU A 105 -4.45 -2.61 -8.14
C GLU A 105 -3.12 -1.86 -8.00
N ALA A 106 -2.69 -1.53 -6.78
CA ALA A 106 -1.40 -0.87 -6.55
C ALA A 106 -0.22 -1.75 -7.00
N LEU A 107 -0.31 -3.07 -6.79
CA LEU A 107 0.72 -4.01 -7.24
C LEU A 107 0.78 -4.10 -8.77
N ARG A 108 -0.38 -4.12 -9.43
CA ARG A 108 -0.45 -4.11 -10.90
C ARG A 108 0.14 -2.84 -11.49
N GLN A 109 -0.13 -1.67 -10.89
CA GLN A 109 0.45 -0.40 -11.32
C GLN A 109 1.99 -0.42 -11.27
N LEU A 110 2.56 -0.97 -10.20
CA LEU A 110 4.02 -1.12 -10.08
C LEU A 110 4.60 -2.12 -11.08
N SER A 111 3.93 -3.26 -11.30
CA SER A 111 4.34 -4.24 -12.30
C SER A 111 4.34 -3.64 -13.69
N ALA A 112 3.22 -3.03 -14.10
CA ALA A 112 3.05 -2.46 -15.42
C ALA A 112 4.11 -1.38 -15.76
N LEU A 113 4.56 -0.64 -14.76
CA LEU A 113 5.66 0.32 -14.93
C LEU A 113 6.99 -0.36 -15.27
N LEU A 114 7.27 -1.50 -14.64
CA LEU A 114 8.52 -2.24 -14.78
C LEU A 114 8.49 -3.29 -15.90
N ASP A 115 7.31 -3.58 -16.44
CA ASP A 115 7.10 -4.55 -17.52
C ASP A 115 7.71 -4.01 -18.82
N CYS A 116 9.00 -4.29 -19.04
CA CYS A 116 9.69 -4.07 -20.30
C CYS A 116 9.50 -5.31 -21.19
N ALA A 117 8.42 -5.34 -21.98
CA ALA A 117 8.19 -6.35 -23.01
C ALA A 117 7.83 -5.68 -24.35
#